data_AF-W4QVV4-F1
#
_entry.id   AF-W4QVV4-F1
#
_cell.length_a   1.000
_cell.length_b   1.000
_cell.length_c   1.000
_cell.angle_alpha   90.00
_cell.angle_beta   90.00
_cell.angle_gamma   90.00
#
_symmetry.space_group_name_H-M   'P 1'
#
loop_
_entity.id
_entity.type
_entity.pdbx_description
1 polymer ?
#
loop_
_entity_poly.entity_id
_entity_poly.type
_entity_poly.pdbx_seq_one_letter_code
_entity_poly.pdbx_strand_id
1 'polypeptide(L)'
;MNITTVSPFLVNNQAIVQNKPKITPGEAQASFKTALSNAIKDVNELQNVSAVKTELLAKGEIDNLHDVMITGQKASITLQATVEVRNKVIEAYQEIMRMQV
;
A
#
# COMPACT_ATOMS: atom_id res chain seq x y z
N MET A 1 22.03 -39.40 55.17
CA MET A 1 23.01 -39.08 54.10
C MET A 1 22.59 -39.84 52.85
N ASN A 2 22.42 -39.12 51.73
CA ASN A 2 22.44 -39.53 50.31
C ASN A 2 21.61 -38.53 49.50
N ILE A 3 22.23 -37.40 49.15
CA ILE A 3 22.78 -37.04 47.82
C ILE A 3 21.73 -36.57 46.81
N THR A 4 21.88 -35.29 46.48
CA THR A 4 21.34 -34.51 45.37
C THR A 4 21.36 -35.23 44.01
N THR A 5 20.31 -35.07 43.21
CA THR A 5 20.47 -34.82 41.76
C THR A 5 19.48 -33.75 41.33
N VAL A 6 20.05 -32.67 40.82
CA VAL A 6 19.39 -31.54 40.17
C VAL A 6 18.58 -32.06 38.97
N SER A 7 17.29 -31.77 38.93
CA SER A 7 16.52 -31.92 37.69
C SER A 7 17.07 -30.93 36.67
N PRO A 8 17.53 -31.39 35.49
CA PRO A 8 18.07 -30.50 34.48
C PRO A 8 16.93 -29.64 33.91
N PHE A 9 17.21 -28.34 33.82
CA PHE A 9 16.41 -27.37 33.10
C PHE A 9 16.05 -27.93 31.72
N LEU A 10 14.77 -28.25 31.50
CA LEU A 10 14.24 -28.37 30.17
C LEU A 10 14.17 -26.96 29.60
N VAL A 11 15.17 -26.60 28.80
CA VAL A 11 15.11 -25.45 27.89
C VAL A 11 13.94 -25.72 26.95
N ASN A 12 12.77 -25.20 27.31
CA ASN A 12 11.64 -25.11 26.40
C ASN A 12 12.00 -24.03 25.38
N ASN A 13 12.70 -24.45 24.32
CA ASN A 13 12.87 -23.65 23.13
C ASN A 13 11.50 -23.54 22.44
N GLN A 14 10.67 -22.65 22.98
CA GLN A 14 9.61 -22.01 22.23
C GLN A 14 10.32 -21.21 21.14
N ALA A 15 10.66 -21.89 20.05
CA ALA A 15 10.78 -21.23 18.77
C ALA A 15 9.51 -20.43 18.62
N ILE A 16 9.65 -19.11 18.66
CA ILE A 16 8.60 -18.16 18.34
C ILE A 16 8.28 -18.45 16.88
N VAL A 17 7.35 -19.39 16.65
CA VAL A 17 6.72 -19.60 15.36
C VAL A 17 5.89 -18.35 15.16
N GLN A 18 6.52 -17.33 14.59
CA GLN A 18 5.88 -16.20 13.96
C GLN A 18 4.93 -16.78 12.91
N ASN A 19 3.68 -17.01 13.32
CA ASN A 19 2.57 -17.33 12.46
C ASN A 19 2.34 -16.11 11.56
N LYS A 20 3.12 -16.00 10.49
CA LYS A 20 2.74 -15.14 9.36
C LYS A 20 1.41 -15.69 8.87
N PRO A 21 0.31 -14.90 8.88
CA PRO A 21 -0.96 -15.38 8.40
C PRO A 21 -0.77 -15.81 6.95
N LYS A 22 -0.93 -17.11 6.68
CA LYS A 22 -1.04 -17.62 5.32
C LYS A 22 -2.38 -17.14 4.79
N ILE A 23 -2.39 -15.94 4.22
CA ILE A 23 -3.54 -15.41 3.49
C ILE A 23 -3.82 -16.39 2.36
N THR A 24 -4.95 -17.09 2.46
CA THR A 24 -5.36 -18.01 1.41
C THR A 24 -5.75 -17.21 0.15
N PRO A 25 -5.63 -17.79 -1.07
CA PRO A 25 -6.04 -17.09 -2.28
C PRO A 25 -7.49 -16.55 -2.23
N GLY A 26 -8.37 -17.23 -1.49
CA GLY A 26 -9.75 -16.77 -1.24
C GLY A 26 -9.85 -15.55 -0.31
N GLU A 27 -9.05 -15.48 0.75
CA GLU A 27 -8.97 -14.28 1.61
C GLU A 27 -8.35 -13.09 0.89
N ALA A 28 -7.34 -13.33 0.05
CA ALA A 28 -6.76 -12.31 -0.80
C ALA A 28 -7.78 -11.73 -1.79
N GLN A 29 -8.61 -12.58 -2.40
CA GLN A 29 -9.70 -12.16 -3.29
C GLN A 29 -10.78 -11.34 -2.55
N ALA A 30 -11.16 -11.74 -1.34
CA ALA A 30 -12.13 -11.00 -0.53
C ALA A 30 -11.60 -9.63 -0.09
N SER A 31 -10.33 -9.56 0.32
CA SER A 31 -9.63 -8.31 0.64
C SER A 31 -9.54 -7.39 -0.57
N PHE A 32 -9.17 -7.93 -1.74
CA PHE A 32 -9.11 -7.17 -3.00
C PHE A 32 -10.48 -6.63 -3.42
N LYS A 33 -11.54 -7.44 -3.36
CA LYS A 33 -12.92 -7.00 -3.65
C LYS A 33 -13.34 -5.84 -2.73
N THR A 34 -12.99 -5.92 -1.46
CA THR A 34 -13.29 -4.89 -0.47
C THR A 34 -12.51 -3.60 -0.77
N ALA A 35 -11.22 -3.71 -1.05
CA ALA A 35 -10.37 -2.58 -1.44
C ALA A 35 -10.87 -1.91 -2.73
N LEU A 36 -11.27 -2.70 -3.73
CA LEU A 36 -11.84 -2.18 -4.98
C LEU A 36 -13.17 -1.46 -4.75
N SER A 37 -14.06 -2.03 -3.93
CA SER A 37 -15.33 -1.38 -3.60
C SER A 37 -15.13 -0.06 -2.85
N ASN A 38 -14.10 0.03 -1.99
CA ASN A 38 -13.77 1.26 -1.29
C ASN A 38 -13.17 2.28 -2.26
N ALA A 39 -12.24 1.89 -3.12
CA ALA A 39 -11.66 2.77 -4.13
C ALA A 39 -12.74 3.38 -5.06
N ILE A 40 -13.75 2.60 -5.45
CA ILE A 40 -14.87 3.11 -6.26
C ILE A 40 -15.69 4.16 -5.48
N LYS A 41 -15.93 3.96 -4.19
CA LYS A 41 -16.61 4.94 -3.33
C LYS A 41 -15.76 6.20 -3.15
N ASP A 42 -14.47 6.04 -2.91
CA ASP A 42 -13.53 7.13 -2.72
C ASP A 42 -13.45 8.00 -3.99
N VAL A 43 -13.44 7.39 -5.18
CA VAL A 43 -13.48 8.12 -6.46
C VAL A 43 -14.79 8.89 -6.62
N ASN A 44 -15.92 8.31 -6.24
CA ASN A 44 -17.21 9.00 -6.30
C ASN A 44 -17.25 10.22 -5.36
N GLU A 45 -16.70 10.08 -4.15
CA GLU A 45 -16.56 11.18 -3.20
C GLU A 45 -15.59 12.25 -3.71
N LEU A 46 -14.46 11.85 -4.28
CA LEU A 46 -13.49 12.75 -4.89
C LEU A 46 -14.10 13.54 -6.06
N GLN A 47 -14.95 12.91 -6.88
CA GLN A 47 -15.65 13.59 -7.98
C GLN A 47 -16.60 14.67 -7.46
N ASN A 48 -17.32 14.40 -6.37
CA ASN A 48 -18.20 15.38 -5.76
C ASN A 48 -17.41 16.57 -5.18
N VAL A 49 -16.32 16.28 -4.47
CA VAL A 49 -15.40 17.31 -3.95
C VAL A 49 -14.76 18.11 -5.10
N SER A 50 -14.39 17.44 -6.20
CA SER A 50 -13.84 18.09 -7.38
C SER A 50 -14.84 19.03 -8.03
N ALA A 51 -16.13 18.64 -8.13
CA ALA A 51 -17.18 19.51 -8.68
C ALA A 51 -17.32 20.80 -7.87
N VAL A 52 -17.33 20.70 -6.53
CA VAL A 52 -17.36 21.85 -5.62
C VAL A 52 -16.11 22.72 -5.78
N LYS A 53 -14.93 22.10 -5.89
CA LYS A 53 -13.67 22.84 -6.08
C LYS A 53 -13.57 23.50 -7.46
N THR A 54 -14.12 22.89 -8.50
CA THR A 54 -14.21 23.48 -9.85
C THR A 54 -15.14 24.70 -9.86
N GLU A 55 -16.25 24.65 -9.10
CA GLU A 55 -17.12 25.81 -8.91
C GLU A 55 -16.40 26.96 -8.17
N LEU A 56 -15.59 26.65 -7.17
CA LEU A 56 -14.76 27.62 -6.47
C LEU A 56 -13.62 28.17 -7.35
N LEU A 57 -13.02 27.34 -8.20
CA LEU A 57 -11.97 27.74 -9.15
C LEU A 57 -12.53 28.67 -10.24
N ALA A 58 -13.74 28.42 -10.73
CA ALA A 58 -14.42 29.27 -11.71
C ALA A 58 -14.72 30.68 -11.16
N LYS A 59 -14.66 30.89 -9.84
CA LYS A 59 -14.76 32.20 -9.18
C LYS A 59 -13.46 33.01 -9.23
N GLY A 60 -12.38 32.47 -9.79
CA GLY A 60 -11.23 33.26 -10.27
C GLY A 60 -10.15 33.60 -9.22
N GLU A 61 -10.01 32.85 -8.14
CA GLU A 61 -9.02 33.11 -7.08
C GLU A 61 -7.67 32.39 -7.30
N ILE A 62 -6.88 32.74 -8.32
CA ILE A 62 -5.44 32.39 -8.27
C ILE A 62 -4.57 33.40 -9.03
N ASP A 63 -3.68 34.02 -8.26
CA ASP A 63 -2.95 35.26 -8.58
C ASP A 63 -1.43 35.02 -8.78
N ASN A 64 -0.98 33.79 -9.04
CA ASN A 64 0.45 33.45 -8.98
C ASN A 64 0.92 32.55 -10.14
N LEU A 65 1.34 33.18 -11.25
CA LEU A 65 2.00 32.53 -12.39
C LEU A 65 3.24 31.69 -11.98
N HIS A 66 3.92 32.07 -10.89
CA HIS A 66 5.08 31.35 -10.37
C HIS A 66 4.72 29.95 -9.86
N ASP A 67 3.57 29.79 -9.21
CA ASP A 67 3.08 28.50 -8.71
C ASP A 67 2.72 27.55 -9.85
N VAL A 68 2.26 28.05 -11.01
CA VAL A 68 1.97 27.22 -12.18
C VAL A 68 3.24 26.57 -12.74
N MET A 69 4.36 27.32 -12.80
CA MET A 69 5.65 26.77 -13.24
C MET A 69 6.20 25.74 -12.24
N ILE A 70 6.18 26.04 -10.94
CA ILE A 70 6.62 25.11 -9.88
C ILE A 70 5.77 23.84 -9.91
N THR A 71 4.45 23.99 -10.05
CA THR A 71 3.50 22.87 -10.13
C THR A 71 3.74 22.04 -11.38
N GLY A 72 4.00 22.66 -12.54
CA GLY A 72 4.33 21.97 -13.77
C GLY A 72 5.62 21.13 -13.65
N GLN A 73 6.67 21.71 -13.06
CA GLN A 73 7.92 20.99 -12.80
C GLN A 73 7.71 19.83 -11.83
N LYS A 74 6.96 20.04 -10.74
CA LYS A 74 6.63 19.00 -9.77
C LYS A 74 5.82 17.86 -10.42
N ALA A 75 4.80 18.19 -11.22
CA ALA A 75 3.98 17.22 -11.92
C ALA A 75 4.81 16.34 -12.87
N SER A 76 5.76 16.94 -13.59
CA SER A 76 6.67 16.19 -14.47
C SER A 76 7.52 15.18 -13.70
N ILE A 77 8.11 15.58 -12.57
CA ILE A 77 8.93 14.69 -11.73
C ILE A 77 8.07 13.58 -11.11
N THR A 78 6.88 13.91 -10.62
CA THR A 78 5.94 12.93 -10.04
C THR A 78 5.46 11.91 -11.07
N LEU A 79 5.21 12.33 -12.31
CA LEU A 79 4.82 11.43 -13.38
C LEU A 79 5.94 10.43 -13.69
N GLN A 80 7.19 10.90 -13.79
CA GLN A 80 8.35 10.03 -14.00
C GLN A 80 8.49 9.03 -12.85
N ALA A 81 8.41 9.47 -11.60
CA ALA A 81 8.46 8.58 -10.45
C ALA A 81 7.34 7.52 -10.45
N THR A 82 6.15 7.91 -10.90
CA THR A 82 5.00 7.00 -11.00
C THR A 82 5.23 5.91 -12.05
N VAL A 83 5.86 6.26 -13.18
CA VAL A 83 6.23 5.28 -14.21
C VAL A 83 7.22 4.26 -13.65
N GLU A 84 8.24 4.71 -12.91
CA GLU A 84 9.23 3.82 -12.27
C GLU A 84 8.57 2.89 -11.25
N VAL A 85 7.69 3.41 -10.40
CA VAL A 85 6.94 2.59 -9.43
C VAL A 85 6.06 1.58 -10.16
N ARG A 86 5.34 1.98 -11.22
CA ARG A 86 4.53 1.07 -12.04
C ARG A 86 5.37 -0.06 -12.61
N ASN A 87 6.54 0.25 -13.15
CA ASN A 87 7.44 -0.74 -13.72
C ASN A 87 7.91 -1.73 -12.65
N LYS A 88 8.31 -1.25 -11.46
CA LYS A 88 8.71 -2.11 -10.33
C LYS A 88 7.58 -3.00 -9.81
N VAL A 89 6.34 -2.51 -9.81
CA VAL A 89 5.17 -3.31 -9.42
C VAL A 89 4.90 -4.42 -10.44
N ILE A 90 5.03 -4.13 -11.74
CA ILE A 90 4.88 -5.14 -12.80
C ILE A 90 5.99 -6.22 -12.68
N GLU A 91 7.23 -5.81 -12.47
CA GLU A 91 8.35 -6.73 -12.24
C GLU A 91 8.10 -7.62 -11.01
N ALA A 92 7.67 -7.03 -9.89
CA ALA A 92 7.36 -7.78 -8.67
C ALA A 92 6.22 -8.79 -8.89
N TYR A 93 5.19 -8.44 -9.66
CA TYR A 93 4.12 -9.37 -10.04
C TYR A 93 4.65 -10.52 -10.89
N GLN A 94 5.46 -10.23 -11.91
CA GLN A 94 6.07 -11.25 -12.75
C GLN A 94 6.96 -12.20 -11.94
N GLU A 95 7.74 -11.68 -10.99
CA GLU A 95 8.62 -12.49 -10.14
C GLU A 95 7.82 -13.46 -9.25
N ILE A 96 6.73 -12.98 -8.62
CA ILE A 96 5.83 -13.84 -7.83
C ILE A 96 5.21 -14.96 -8.67
N MET A 97 4.87 -14.67 -9.93
CA MET A 97 4.35 -15.69 -10.86
C MET A 97 5.41 -16.73 -11.23
N ARG A 98 6.68 -16.32 -11.39
CA ARG A 98 7.82 -17.23 -11.67
C ARG A 98 8.21 -18.08 -10.46
N MET A 99 7.93 -17.64 -9.23
CA MET A 99 8.16 -18.43 -8.02
C MET A 99 7.13 -19.54 -7.79
N GLN A 100 5.97 -19.50 -8.47
CA GLN A 100 4.86 -20.43 -8.23
C GLN A 100 4.78 -21.60 -9.23
N VAL A 101 5.73 -21.71 -10.17
CA VAL A 101 5.85 -22.88 -11.07
C VAL A 101 6.86 -23.90 -10.56
#